data_AF-K1TUR2-F1
#
_entry.id   AF-K1TUR2-F1
#
_cell.length_a   1.000
_cell.length_b   1.000
_cell.length_c   1.000
_cell.angle_alpha   90.00
_cell.angle_beta   90.00
_cell.angle_gamma   90.00
#
_symmetry.space_group_name_H-M   'P 1'
#
loop_
_entity.id
_entity.type
_entity.pdbx_description
1 polymer ?
#
loop_
_entity_poly.entity_id
_entity_poly.type
_entity_poly.pdbx_seq_one_letter_code
_entity_poly.pdbx_strand_id
1 'polypeptide(L)' 'MKQLELLYEGKAKQVFSTDDPDKIIIHYKDTATAFNNVKKATIENKGVL' A
#
# COMPACT_ATOMS: atom_id res chain seq x y z
N MET A 1 -6.09 -1.77 -17.32
CA MET A 1 -5.92 -2.62 -16.13
C MET A 1 -6.88 -2.14 -15.07
N LYS A 2 -7.73 -3.03 -14.59
CA LYS A 2 -8.78 -2.74 -13.61
C LYS A 2 -8.31 -3.21 -12.24
N GLN A 3 -8.38 -2.33 -11.24
CA GLN A 3 -8.18 -2.73 -9.85
C GLN A 3 -9.40 -3.53 -9.37
N LEU A 4 -9.16 -4.67 -8.72
CA LEU A 4 -10.18 -5.52 -8.14
C LEU A 4 -10.06 -5.52 -6.62
N GLU A 5 -10.08 -6.71 -6.01
CA GLU A 5 -10.10 -6.93 -4.56
C GLU A 5 -8.76 -6.60 -3.89
N LEU A 6 -8.83 -6.14 -2.64
CA LEU A 6 -7.67 -5.98 -1.77
C LEU A 6 -7.23 -7.36 -1.29
N LEU A 7 -6.05 -7.79 -1.74
CA LEU A 7 -5.46 -9.06 -1.33
C LEU A 7 -4.76 -8.96 0.03
N TYR A 8 -4.10 -7.83 0.28
CA TYR A 8 -3.29 -7.65 1.48
C TYR A 8 -3.08 -6.18 1.82
N GLU A 9 -3.09 -5.86 3.11
CA GLU A 9 -2.69 -4.55 3.62
C GLU A 9 -1.52 -4.68 4.62
N GLY A 10 -0.41 -4.04 4.28
CA GLY A 10 0.76 -3.89 5.12
C GLY A 10 0.86 -2.49 5.74
N LYS A 11 1.98 -2.26 6.45
CA LYS A 11 2.23 -0.98 7.15
C LYS A 11 2.25 0.24 6.22
N ALA A 12 2.79 0.07 5.02
CA ALA A 12 3.04 1.16 4.07
C ALA A 12 2.51 0.88 2.65
N LYS A 13 1.90 -0.28 2.41
CA LYS A 13 1.42 -0.69 1.09
C LYS A 13 0.10 -1.42 1.17
N GLN A 14 -0.74 -1.26 0.16
CA GLN A 14 -1.90 -2.10 -0.12
C GLN A 14 -1.67 -2.83 -1.44
N VAL A 15 -2.07 -4.09 -1.52
CA VAL A 15 -1.92 -4.93 -2.71
C VAL A 15 -3.30 -5.35 -3.19
N PHE A 16 -3.58 -5.07 -4.45
CA PHE A 16 -4.85 -5.38 -5.10
C PHE A 16 -4.62 -6.34 -6.27
N SER A 17 -5.56 -7.26 -6.49
CA SER A 17 -5.59 -8.05 -7.73
C SER A 17 -6.07 -7.20 -8.90
N THR A 18 -5.87 -7.73 -10.11
CA THR A 18 -6.29 -7.08 -11.35
C THR A 18 -7.08 -8.02 -12.24
N ASP A 19 -7.62 -7.48 -13.34
CA ASP A 19 -8.24 -8.25 -14.41
C ASP A 19 -7.26 -9.17 -15.18
N ASP A 20 -5.96 -9.01 -14.96
CA ASP A 20 -4.90 -9.90 -15.44
C ASP A 20 -4.35 -10.74 -14.26
N PRO A 21 -4.47 -12.09 -14.29
CA PRO A 21 -4.09 -12.94 -13.16
C PRO A 21 -2.58 -12.94 -12.87
N ASP A 22 -1.75 -12.53 -13.83
CA ASP A 22 -0.29 -12.48 -13.66
C ASP A 22 0.21 -11.11 -13.16
N LYS A 23 -0.70 -10.20 -12.81
CA LYS A 23 -0.36 -8.83 -12.39
C LYS A 23 -1.13 -8.39 -11.14
N ILE A 24 -0.49 -7.50 -10.38
CA ILE A 24 -1.04 -6.87 -9.18
C ILE A 24 -0.88 -5.35 -9.24
N ILE A 25 -1.71 -4.64 -8.49
CA ILE A 25 -1.55 -3.20 -8.22
C ILE A 25 -1.03 -3.02 -6.80
N ILE A 26 0.03 -2.24 -6.66
CA ILE A 26 0.60 -1.85 -5.36
C ILE A 26 0.32 -0.37 -5.14
N HIS A 27 -0.43 -0.05 -4.09
CA HIS A 27 -0.65 1.32 -3.63
C HIS A 27 0.26 1.62 -2.44
N TYR A 28 1.15 2.59 -2.59
CA TYR A 28 2.01 3.07 -1.52
C TYR A 28 1.27 4.09 -0.66
N LYS A 29 1.27 3.86 0.65
CA LYS A 29 0.59 4.72 1.63
C LYS A 29 1.51 5.86 2.06
N ASP A 30 0.88 6.98 2.39
CA ASP A 30 1.51 8.10 3.10
C ASP A 30 1.88 7.77 4.55
N THR A 31 1.55 6.56 5.02
CA THR A 31 1.91 6.10 6.36
C THR A 31 3.40 5.81 6.46
N ALA A 32 4.02 6.35 7.51
CA ALA A 32 5.35 6.00 8.00
C ALA A 32 5.25 5.35 9.38
N THR A 33 6.04 4.31 9.61
CA THR A 33 6.10 3.63 10.91
C THR A 33 7.56 3.47 11.34
N ALA A 34 7.86 3.68 12.62
CA ALA A 34 9.18 3.45 13.21
C ALA A 34 9.06 2.65 14.52
N PHE A 35 10.18 2.09 14.97
CA PHE A 35 10.28 1.32 16.22
C PHE A 35 9.24 0.20 16.33
N ASN A 36 9.20 -0.72 15.34
CA ASN A 36 8.23 -1.83 15.31
C ASN A 36 6.76 -1.40 15.49
N ASN A 37 6.32 -0.38 14.75
CA ASN A 37 4.97 0.20 14.79
C ASN A 37 4.63 1.02 16.05
N VAL A 38 5.56 1.23 16.97
CA VAL A 38 5.31 2.07 18.15
C VAL A 38 5.08 3.52 17.75
N LYS A 39 5.82 4.02 16.76
CA LYS A 39 5.59 5.37 16.19
C LYS A 39 4.94 5.25 14.83
N LYS A 40 3.81 5.91 14.63
CA LYS A 40 3.08 6.00 13.35
C LYS A 40 2.77 7.46 13.04
N ALA A 41 2.95 7.84 11.78
CA ALA A 41 2.60 9.16 11.29
C ALA A 41 2.10 9.04 9.84
N THR A 42 1.21 9.95 9.46
CA THR A 42 0.93 10.21 8.05
C THR A 42 1.87 11.32 7.61
N ILE A 43 2.62 11.08 6.54
CA ILE A 43 3.49 12.06 5.90
C ILE A 43 2.88 12.30 4.52
N GLU A 44 2.28 13.47 4.33
CA GLU A 44 1.63 13.81 3.07
C GLU A 44 2.57 13.64 1.88
N ASN A 45 2.04 13.06 0.80
CA ASN A 45 2.76 12.79 -0.44
C ASN A 45 3.89 11.76 -0.32
N LYS A 46 4.10 11.11 0.83
CA LYS A 46 5.14 10.08 0.96
C LYS A 46 4.92 8.90 0.02
N GLY A 47 3.67 8.51 -0.24
CA GLY A 47 3.32 7.37 -1.09
C GLY A 47 3.64 7.59 -2.56
N VAL A 48 3.81 8.85 -3.00
CA VAL A 48 4.08 9.20 -4.40
C VAL A 48 5.55 9.56 -4.67
N LEU A 49 6.37 9.70 -3.62
CA LEU A 49 7.83 9.86 -3.71
C LEU A 49 8.50 8.54 -4.12
#